data_AF-A0A6I8VV90-F1
#
_entry.id   AF-A0A6I8VV90-F1
#
_cell.length_a   1.000
_cell.length_b   1.000
_cell.length_c   1.000
_cell.angle_alpha   90.00
_cell.angle_beta   90.00
_cell.angle_gamma   90.00
#
_symmetry.space_group_name_H-M   'P 1'
#
loop_
_entity.id
_entity.type
_entity.pdbx_description
1 polymer ?
#
loop_
_entity_poly.entity_id
_entity_poly.type
_entity_poly.pdbx_seq_one_letter_code
_entity_poly.pdbx_strand_id
1 'polypeptide(L)'
;MGNDDHRRRKTPCGFCMAVFKWIPVVFITAVIAWSYYAYVVELCIRNSENLVGMILMLFFYHIALILFMWSYWRTIMTSVGRVPDQWRIPDEEVTRLFRADNPETQKRILNSFARSLPVTNRTMNGSVRFCEKCKIIKPDRAHHCSVCNSCVLKMDHHCPWVNNCVNFYNYKFFVLFLGYALIYCLYVAFTTLHDFVQFWKGQLNGSGVGRFHILFLFFISIMFAISLVSLFGYHIYLVLVNRTTLESFRAPVFRVGGPDKNGFNLGRYANFCEVFGDDWQYWPLPIFTSRGDGFSYPTSTDQSGEAPPAQRYAAMGDTTTNRSQNQAQSQSQRQARPKSLNLQPALELPLANGQSSSCNTAAVPSSQVVVVNFSTLPEDANGDAVIIDMVGDHSGAAAVVAAPKDAFRQPNGDVPLN
;
A
#
# COMPACT_ATOMS: atom_id res chain seq x y z
N MET A 1 3.45 26.04 18.63
CA MET A 1 2.83 25.50 19.88
C MET A 1 1.37 25.13 19.67
N GLY A 2 0.94 23.98 20.18
CA GLY A 2 -0.37 23.32 19.97
C GLY A 2 -1.58 23.99 20.63
N ASN A 3 -1.80 25.27 20.33
CA ASN A 3 -2.88 26.04 20.94
C ASN A 3 -4.25 25.76 20.30
N ASP A 4 -4.32 25.48 19.00
CA ASP A 4 -5.60 25.21 18.31
C ASP A 4 -6.18 23.83 18.63
N ASP A 5 -5.32 22.82 18.82
CA ASP A 5 -5.71 21.46 19.19
C ASP A 5 -6.24 21.44 20.65
N HIS A 6 -5.57 22.18 21.54
CA HIS A 6 -6.06 22.41 22.91
C HIS A 6 -7.34 23.26 22.96
N ARG A 7 -7.50 24.24 22.07
CA ARG A 7 -8.68 25.12 22.03
C ARG A 7 -9.92 24.40 21.48
N ARG A 8 -9.77 23.49 20.50
CA ARG A 8 -10.87 22.64 20.01
C ARG A 8 -11.32 21.60 21.05
N ARG A 9 -10.40 20.98 21.79
CA ARG A 9 -10.75 20.00 22.85
C ARG A 9 -11.56 20.59 24.00
N LYS A 10 -11.58 21.92 24.17
CA LYS A 10 -12.32 22.63 25.23
C LYS A 10 -13.78 22.90 24.90
N THR A 11 -14.24 22.68 23.66
CA THR A 11 -15.67 22.78 23.34
C THR A 11 -16.34 21.41 23.52
N PRO A 12 -17.60 21.34 24.00
CA PRO A 12 -18.32 20.07 24.13
C PRO A 12 -18.33 19.25 22.82
N CYS A 13 -18.47 19.95 21.68
CA CYS A 13 -18.40 19.35 20.34
C CYS A 13 -17.02 18.75 20.02
N GLY A 14 -15.92 19.41 20.41
CA GLY A 14 -14.57 18.91 20.16
C GLY A 14 -14.21 17.68 21.00
N PHE A 15 -14.72 17.58 22.23
CA PHE A 15 -14.59 16.37 23.04
C PHE A 15 -15.35 15.18 22.43
N CYS A 16 -16.63 15.37 22.07
CA CYS A 16 -17.42 14.32 21.41
C CYS A 16 -16.71 13.80 20.15
N MET A 17 -16.26 14.70 19.27
CA MET A 17 -15.54 14.32 18.05
C MET A 17 -14.22 13.59 18.33
N ALA A 18 -13.53 13.89 19.44
CA ALA A 18 -12.34 13.15 19.84
C ALA A 18 -12.67 11.71 20.24
N VAL A 19 -13.81 11.48 20.92
CA VAL A 19 -14.29 10.14 21.27
C VAL A 19 -14.75 9.36 20.04
N PHE A 20 -15.55 9.97 19.16
CA PHE A 20 -16.05 9.31 17.94
C PHE A 20 -14.93 8.77 17.04
N LYS A 21 -13.79 9.47 16.97
CA LYS A 21 -12.62 9.02 16.20
C LYS A 21 -12.00 7.72 16.70
N TRP A 22 -12.21 7.34 17.96
CA TRP A 22 -11.71 6.08 18.51
C TRP A 22 -12.63 4.88 18.27
N ILE A 23 -13.87 5.09 17.80
CA ILE A 23 -14.83 4.00 17.58
C ILE A 23 -14.27 2.89 16.68
N PRO A 24 -13.63 3.18 15.52
CA PRO A 24 -13.07 2.11 14.67
C PRO A 24 -11.98 1.30 15.38
N VAL A 25 -11.14 1.94 16.19
CA VAL A 25 -10.07 1.28 16.95
C VAL A 25 -10.65 0.39 18.04
N VAL A 26 -11.64 0.89 18.79
CA VAL A 26 -12.34 0.12 19.82
C VAL A 26 -13.06 -1.07 19.20
N PHE A 27 -13.71 -0.89 18.05
CA PHE A 27 -14.38 -1.96 17.32
C PHE A 27 -13.41 -3.08 16.92
N ILE A 28 -12.28 -2.73 16.28
CA ILE A 28 -11.28 -3.73 15.89
C ILE A 28 -10.69 -4.44 17.12
N THR A 29 -10.39 -3.69 18.18
CA THR A 29 -9.87 -4.27 19.44
C THR A 29 -10.88 -5.23 20.08
N ALA A 30 -12.17 -4.91 20.05
CA ALA A 30 -13.23 -5.78 20.55
C ALA A 30 -13.38 -7.07 19.71
N VAL A 31 -13.31 -6.96 18.37
CA VAL A 31 -13.31 -8.13 17.48
C VAL A 31 -12.11 -9.04 17.76
N ILE A 32 -10.92 -8.47 17.96
CA ILE A 32 -9.72 -9.25 18.30
C ILE A 32 -9.88 -9.94 19.65
N ALA A 33 -10.36 -9.23 20.68
CA ALA A 33 -10.59 -9.80 22.01
C ALA A 33 -11.63 -10.93 21.98
N TRP A 34 -12.72 -10.76 21.24
CA TRP A 34 -13.70 -11.82 21.02
C TRP A 34 -13.09 -13.00 20.26
N SER A 35 -12.29 -12.74 19.21
CA SER A 35 -11.64 -13.80 18.44
C SER A 35 -10.64 -14.60 19.29
N TYR A 36 -9.97 -13.95 20.25
CA TYR A 36 -9.13 -14.61 21.25
C TYR A 36 -9.92 -15.57 22.12
N TYR A 37 -11.05 -15.11 22.67
CA TYR A 37 -11.94 -15.97 23.44
C TYR A 37 -12.43 -17.17 22.60
N ALA A 38 -12.93 -16.92 21.39
CA ALA A 38 -13.46 -17.96 20.52
C ALA A 38 -12.38 -18.98 20.12
N TYR A 39 -11.17 -18.52 19.81
CA TYR A 39 -10.07 -19.41 19.40
C TYR A 39 -9.49 -20.18 20.59
N VAL A 40 -9.11 -19.49 21.67
CA VAL A 40 -8.40 -20.12 22.79
C VAL A 40 -9.35 -20.96 23.64
N VAL A 41 -10.52 -20.42 24.00
CA VAL A 41 -11.44 -21.09 24.94
C VAL A 41 -12.33 -22.09 24.21
N GLU A 42 -13.09 -21.64 23.20
CA GLU A 42 -14.08 -22.51 22.56
C GLU A 42 -13.42 -23.55 21.64
N LEU A 43 -12.46 -23.16 20.81
CA LEU A 43 -11.80 -24.08 19.88
C LEU A 43 -10.69 -24.90 20.53
N CYS A 44 -9.69 -24.26 21.14
CA CYS A 44 -8.53 -24.99 21.67
C CYS A 44 -8.83 -25.74 22.97
N ILE A 45 -9.37 -25.07 24.00
CA ILE A 45 -9.52 -25.69 25.33
C ILE A 45 -10.74 -26.62 25.39
N ARG A 46 -11.88 -26.23 24.81
CA ARG A 46 -13.13 -26.99 24.93
C ARG A 46 -13.37 -28.03 23.83
N ASN A 47 -12.79 -27.84 22.64
CA ASN A 47 -13.05 -28.69 21.47
C ASN A 47 -11.83 -29.52 21.04
N SER A 48 -10.61 -29.23 21.52
CA SER A 48 -9.42 -30.01 21.15
C SER A 48 -9.24 -31.23 22.06
N GLU A 49 -9.29 -32.43 21.48
CA GLU A 49 -9.00 -33.69 22.18
C GLU A 49 -7.50 -34.04 22.15
N ASN A 50 -6.74 -33.47 21.19
CA ASN A 50 -5.32 -33.75 21.01
C ASN A 50 -4.45 -32.68 21.67
N LEU A 51 -3.83 -33.04 22.81
CA LEU A 51 -2.97 -32.14 23.59
C LEU A 51 -1.82 -31.54 22.77
N VAL A 52 -1.14 -32.34 21.95
CA VAL A 52 0.01 -31.87 21.16
C VAL A 52 -0.46 -30.89 20.08
N GLY A 53 -1.56 -31.22 19.40
CA GLY A 53 -2.21 -30.34 18.42
C GLY A 53 -2.61 -29.00 19.05
N MET A 54 -3.26 -29.04 20.21
CA MET A 54 -3.66 -27.84 20.95
C MET A 54 -2.47 -26.96 21.31
N ILE A 55 -1.37 -27.53 21.83
CA ILE A 55 -0.16 -26.78 22.20
C ILE A 55 0.45 -26.09 20.97
N LEU A 56 0.59 -26.80 19.86
CA LEU A 56 1.13 -26.23 18.62
C LEU A 56 0.22 -25.12 18.08
N MET A 57 -1.10 -25.34 18.12
CA MET A 57 -2.07 -24.32 17.70
C MET A 57 -1.94 -23.05 18.54
N LEU A 58 -1.95 -23.18 19.86
CA LEU A 58 -1.83 -22.04 20.76
C LEU A 58 -0.48 -21.32 20.59
N PHE A 59 0.62 -22.06 20.39
CA PHE A 59 1.94 -21.47 20.20
C PHE A 59 1.99 -20.55 18.96
N PHE A 60 1.61 -21.06 17.79
CA PHE A 60 1.64 -20.26 16.56
C PHE A 60 0.57 -19.15 16.58
N TYR A 61 -0.60 -19.41 17.15
CA TYR A 61 -1.65 -18.41 17.35
C TYR A 61 -1.14 -17.20 18.14
N HIS A 62 -0.47 -17.43 19.28
CA HIS A 62 0.03 -16.33 20.10
C HIS A 62 1.17 -15.57 19.42
N ILE A 63 2.06 -16.24 18.68
CA ILE A 63 3.09 -15.54 17.89
C ILE A 63 2.45 -14.60 16.86
N ALA A 64 1.49 -15.10 16.08
CA ALA A 64 0.78 -14.28 15.09
C ALA A 64 0.04 -13.12 15.74
N LEU A 65 -0.67 -13.37 16.85
CA LEU A 65 -1.40 -12.34 17.60
C LEU A 65 -0.46 -11.28 18.19
N ILE A 66 0.68 -11.66 18.77
CA ILE A 66 1.65 -10.71 19.34
C ILE A 66 2.21 -9.81 18.25
N LEU A 67 2.63 -10.36 17.11
CA LEU A 67 3.16 -9.56 15.99
C LEU A 67 2.08 -8.64 15.39
N PHE A 68 0.86 -9.14 15.25
CA PHE A 68 -0.28 -8.35 14.82
C PHE A 68 -0.56 -7.19 15.80
N MET A 69 -0.74 -7.47 17.09
CA MET A 69 -1.03 -6.43 18.09
C MET A 69 0.12 -5.43 18.23
N TRP A 70 1.37 -5.91 18.21
CA TRP A 70 2.55 -5.04 18.31
C TRP A 70 2.61 -4.05 17.13
N SER A 71 2.45 -4.53 15.90
CA SER A 71 2.45 -3.67 14.71
C SER A 71 1.24 -2.74 14.65
N TYR A 72 0.04 -3.21 15.04
CA TYR A 72 -1.18 -2.39 15.13
C TYR A 72 -1.00 -1.22 16.10
N TRP A 73 -0.53 -1.51 17.31
CA TRP A 73 -0.35 -0.50 18.36
C TRP A 73 0.77 0.47 18.04
N ARG A 74 1.86 0.01 17.41
CA ARG A 74 2.92 0.88 16.89
C ARG A 74 2.39 1.84 15.82
N THR A 75 1.48 1.38 14.95
CA THR A 75 0.86 2.25 13.93
C THR A 75 -0.02 3.33 14.55
N ILE A 76 -0.81 2.98 15.58
CA ILE A 76 -1.68 3.91 16.32
C ILE A 76 -0.88 4.93 17.14
N MET A 77 0.07 4.45 17.94
CA MET A 77 0.74 5.27 18.97
C MET A 77 1.91 6.10 18.44
N THR A 78 2.47 5.76 17.27
CA THR A 78 3.52 6.57 16.67
C THR A 78 2.95 7.94 16.29
N SER A 79 3.57 9.00 16.82
CA SER A 79 3.14 10.36 16.56
C SER A 79 3.13 10.68 15.06
N VAL A 80 2.15 11.46 14.64
CA VAL A 80 2.09 11.99 13.27
C VAL A 80 3.39 12.75 12.97
N GLY A 81 4.05 12.41 11.86
CA GLY A 81 5.24 13.12 11.39
C GLY A 81 4.92 14.54 10.93
N ARG A 82 4.87 15.49 11.86
CA ARG A 82 4.55 16.90 11.58
C ARG A 82 5.77 17.63 11.01
N VAL A 83 5.51 18.57 10.10
CA VAL A 83 6.58 19.47 9.62
C VAL A 83 6.96 20.46 10.73
N PRO A 84 8.26 20.61 11.08
CA PRO A 84 8.72 21.54 12.11
C PRO A 84 8.52 23.01 11.74
N ASP A 85 8.51 23.88 12.77
CA ASP A 85 8.24 25.31 12.64
C ASP A 85 9.26 26.06 11.75
N GLN A 86 10.47 25.53 11.53
CA GLN A 86 11.47 26.12 10.62
C GLN A 86 11.00 26.19 9.15
N TRP A 87 10.00 25.40 8.77
CA TRP A 87 9.38 25.44 7.44
C TRP A 87 8.23 26.44 7.35
N ARG A 88 7.87 27.10 8.46
CA ARG A 88 6.81 28.10 8.53
C ARG A 88 7.32 29.43 8.03
N ILE A 89 6.51 30.07 7.18
CA ILE A 89 6.77 31.42 6.70
C ILE A 89 6.37 32.41 7.82
N PRO A 90 7.20 33.42 8.13
CA PRO A 90 6.85 34.47 9.08
C PRO A 90 5.51 35.15 8.74
N ASP A 91 4.74 35.52 9.76
CA ASP A 91 3.36 36.00 9.55
C ASP A 91 3.29 37.31 8.72
N GLU A 92 4.32 38.15 8.79
CA GLU A 92 4.45 39.36 7.95
C GLU A 92 4.54 38.98 6.45
N GLU A 93 5.34 37.97 6.14
CA GLU A 93 5.59 37.51 4.77
C GLU A 93 4.41 36.71 4.21
N VAL A 94 3.71 35.99 5.09
CA VAL A 94 2.40 35.41 4.79
C VAL A 94 1.39 36.50 4.44
N THR A 95 1.39 37.61 5.18
CA THR A 95 0.51 38.75 4.89
C THR A 95 0.85 39.38 3.54
N ARG A 96 2.15 39.56 3.24
CA ARG A 96 2.62 40.02 1.93
C ARG A 96 2.23 39.06 0.80
N LEU A 97 2.30 37.76 1.04
CA LEU A 97 1.89 36.72 0.08
C LEU A 97 0.40 36.82 -0.26
N PHE A 98 -0.46 36.96 0.76
CA PHE A 98 -1.91 37.08 0.54
C PHE A 98 -2.35 38.44 -0.03
N ARG A 99 -1.58 39.50 0.20
CA ARG A 99 -1.82 40.83 -0.38
C ARG A 99 -1.25 41.00 -1.79
N ALA A 100 -0.47 40.06 -2.28
CA ALA A 100 0.13 40.18 -3.60
C ALA A 100 -0.95 40.05 -4.69
N ASP A 101 -1.14 41.10 -5.49
CA ASP A 101 -2.18 41.18 -6.51
C ASP A 101 -1.91 40.31 -7.75
N ASN A 102 -0.67 39.83 -7.94
CA ASN A 102 -0.32 38.98 -9.07
C ASN A 102 0.33 37.63 -8.66
N PRO A 103 0.04 36.55 -9.41
CA PRO A 103 0.59 35.21 -9.16
C PRO A 103 2.12 35.12 -9.26
N GLU A 104 2.76 35.90 -10.13
CA GLU A 104 4.21 35.92 -10.30
C GLU A 104 4.92 36.49 -9.06
N THR A 105 4.33 37.48 -8.39
CA THR A 105 4.84 38.03 -7.12
C THR A 105 4.69 37.01 -6.01
N GLN A 106 3.54 36.33 -5.92
CA GLN A 106 3.36 35.23 -4.97
C GLN A 106 4.40 34.13 -5.19
N LYS A 107 4.62 33.73 -6.45
CA LYS A 107 5.65 32.75 -6.83
C LYS A 107 7.05 33.22 -6.46
N ARG A 108 7.37 34.51 -6.63
CA ARG A 108 8.68 35.08 -6.23
C ARG A 108 8.89 35.02 -4.72
N ILE A 109 7.90 35.43 -3.92
CA ILE A 109 7.95 35.37 -2.45
C ILE A 109 8.20 33.93 -1.99
N LEU A 110 7.37 32.99 -2.46
CA LEU A 110 7.50 31.58 -2.10
C LEU A 110 8.86 30.97 -2.52
N ASN A 111 9.35 31.31 -3.71
CA ASN A 111 10.68 30.85 -4.16
C ASN A 111 11.81 31.44 -3.33
N SER A 112 11.69 32.68 -2.83
CA SER A 112 12.70 33.28 -1.96
C SER A 112 12.89 32.48 -0.68
N PHE A 113 11.77 32.12 -0.01
CA PHE A 113 11.81 31.27 1.18
C PHE A 113 12.27 29.84 0.91
N ALA A 114 11.90 29.28 -0.25
CA ALA A 114 12.26 27.92 -0.61
C ALA A 114 13.73 27.72 -0.96
N ARG A 115 14.51 28.79 -1.21
CA ARG A 115 15.93 28.68 -1.62
C ARG A 115 16.81 27.97 -0.59
N SER A 116 16.49 28.13 0.70
CA SER A 116 17.23 27.50 1.79
C SER A 116 16.67 26.13 2.20
N LEU A 117 15.68 25.60 1.47
CA LEU A 117 14.99 24.35 1.79
C LEU A 117 15.23 23.30 0.69
N PRO A 118 15.36 22.01 1.05
CA PRO A 118 15.56 20.92 0.09
C PRO A 118 14.23 20.54 -0.58
N VAL A 119 13.65 21.46 -1.37
CA VAL A 119 12.36 21.23 -2.06
C VAL A 119 12.52 21.16 -3.57
N THR A 120 12.27 19.98 -4.12
CA THR A 120 12.32 19.72 -5.57
C THR A 120 10.93 19.70 -6.18
N ASN A 121 9.90 19.31 -5.44
CA ASN A 121 8.55 19.23 -5.97
C ASN A 121 7.90 20.62 -6.10
N ARG A 122 7.04 20.76 -7.11
CA ARG A 122 6.30 21.97 -7.45
C ARG A 122 4.81 21.63 -7.59
N THR A 123 4.00 22.68 -7.67
CA THR A 123 2.62 22.59 -8.13
C THR A 123 2.59 22.43 -9.66
N MET A 124 1.41 22.22 -10.25
CA MET A 124 1.25 22.14 -11.72
C MET A 124 1.64 23.44 -12.43
N ASN A 125 1.46 24.61 -11.80
CA ASN A 125 1.90 25.90 -12.36
C ASN A 125 3.39 26.21 -12.05
N GLY A 126 4.15 25.21 -11.57
CA GLY A 126 5.58 25.33 -11.28
C GLY A 126 5.90 26.24 -10.08
N SER A 127 4.93 26.56 -9.22
CA SER A 127 5.18 27.28 -7.96
C SER A 127 5.60 26.32 -6.84
N VAL A 128 6.19 26.87 -5.78
CA VAL A 128 6.56 26.09 -4.59
C VAL A 128 5.28 25.63 -3.88
N ARG A 129 5.28 24.39 -3.40
CA ARG A 129 4.13 23.81 -2.69
C ARG A 129 3.97 24.49 -1.32
N PHE A 130 2.96 25.34 -1.17
CA PHE A 130 2.63 26.02 0.08
C PHE A 130 1.38 25.41 0.75
N CYS A 131 1.30 25.50 2.08
CA CYS A 131 0.09 25.20 2.83
C CYS A 131 -0.48 26.47 3.45
N GLU A 132 -1.63 26.91 2.96
CA GLU A 132 -2.32 28.08 3.50
C GLU A 132 -2.86 27.91 4.91
N LYS A 133 -3.14 26.68 5.36
CA LYS A 133 -3.67 26.42 6.70
C LYS A 133 -2.55 26.46 7.74
N CYS A 134 -1.44 25.80 7.46
CA CYS A 134 -0.29 25.72 8.37
C CYS A 134 0.71 26.87 8.20
N LYS A 135 0.58 27.66 7.11
CA LYS A 135 1.52 28.71 6.71
C LYS A 135 2.96 28.20 6.50
N ILE A 136 3.10 26.97 5.99
CA ILE A 136 4.41 26.35 5.76
C ILE A 136 4.68 26.13 4.28
N ILE A 137 5.95 26.15 3.90
CA ILE A 137 6.42 25.48 2.68
C ILE A 137 6.34 23.98 2.93
N LYS A 138 5.74 23.21 2.02
CA LYS A 138 5.60 21.77 2.16
C LYS A 138 6.92 21.11 1.73
N PRO A 139 7.56 20.29 2.59
CA PRO A 139 8.59 19.37 2.14
C PRO A 139 8.09 18.49 1.00
N ASP A 140 9.03 17.92 0.25
CA ASP A 140 8.69 16.95 -0.78
C ASP A 140 7.90 15.79 -0.16
N ARG A 141 6.90 15.28 -0.88
CA ARG A 141 5.98 14.22 -0.41
C ARG A 141 5.13 14.55 0.83
N ALA A 142 5.25 15.74 1.41
CA ALA A 142 4.40 16.17 2.52
C ALA A 142 3.04 16.70 2.04
N HIS A 143 1.96 16.40 2.77
CA HIS A 143 0.61 16.88 2.47
C HIS A 143 -0.12 17.32 3.75
N HIS A 144 -1.09 18.22 3.60
CA HIS A 144 -1.93 18.65 4.72
C HIS A 144 -3.08 17.67 4.93
N CYS A 145 -3.18 17.10 6.13
CA CYS A 145 -4.34 16.31 6.53
C CYS A 145 -5.29 17.19 7.34
N SER A 146 -6.53 17.34 6.88
CA SER A 146 -7.57 18.09 7.59
C SER A 146 -7.97 17.45 8.92
N VAL A 147 -7.93 16.11 9.01
CA VAL A 147 -8.30 15.37 10.23
C VAL A 147 -7.22 15.48 11.31
N CYS A 148 -5.95 15.36 10.93
CA CYS A 148 -4.78 15.57 11.79
C CYS A 148 -4.50 17.08 12.02
N ASN A 149 -5.12 17.96 11.23
CA ASN A 149 -4.97 19.43 11.24
C ASN A 149 -3.51 19.90 11.17
N SER A 150 -2.69 19.22 10.38
CA SER A 150 -1.28 19.53 10.22
C SER A 150 -0.77 19.04 8.87
N CYS A 151 0.34 19.61 8.40
CA CYS A 151 1.11 18.98 7.34
C CYS A 151 1.89 17.78 7.89
N VAL A 152 1.85 16.70 7.11
CA VAL A 152 2.36 15.38 7.47
C VAL A 152 3.44 14.98 6.46
N LEU A 153 4.60 14.58 6.96
CA LEU A 153 5.76 14.11 6.18
C LEU A 153 5.47 12.77 5.51
N LYS A 154 5.85 12.63 4.23
CA LYS A 154 5.54 11.45 3.38
C LYS A 154 4.11 10.93 3.63
N MET A 155 3.14 11.84 3.58
CA MET A 155 1.76 11.48 3.91
C MET A 155 1.27 10.45 2.91
N ASP A 156 0.83 9.30 3.43
CA ASP A 156 0.23 8.26 2.62
C ASP A 156 -1.29 8.41 2.61
N HIS A 157 -1.93 8.28 3.77
CA HIS A 157 -3.34 8.55 3.95
C HIS A 157 -3.69 8.77 5.43
N HIS A 158 -4.90 9.25 5.70
CA HIS A 158 -5.46 9.20 7.05
C HIS A 158 -6.27 7.91 7.19
N CYS A 159 -5.95 7.09 8.18
CA CYS A 159 -6.59 5.78 8.36
C CYS A 159 -7.47 5.80 9.63
N PRO A 160 -8.81 5.75 9.47
CA PRO A 160 -9.72 5.72 10.61
C PRO A 160 -9.52 4.50 11.52
N TRP A 161 -9.14 3.35 10.95
CA TRP A 161 -8.95 2.08 11.66
C TRP A 161 -7.79 2.07 12.66
N VAL A 162 -6.88 3.04 12.55
CA VAL A 162 -5.78 3.29 13.50
C VAL A 162 -5.89 4.67 14.16
N ASN A 163 -6.97 5.41 13.88
CA ASN A 163 -7.18 6.80 14.33
C ASN A 163 -5.92 7.68 14.17
N ASN A 164 -5.21 7.51 13.06
CA ASN A 164 -3.92 8.16 12.85
C ASN A 164 -3.62 8.38 11.36
N CYS A 165 -2.75 9.33 11.08
CA CYS A 165 -2.18 9.52 9.74
C CYS A 165 -1.07 8.47 9.51
N VAL A 166 -1.16 7.72 8.40
CA VAL A 166 -0.07 6.87 7.91
C VAL A 166 0.91 7.76 7.15
N ASN A 167 2.16 7.76 7.60
CA ASN A 167 3.17 8.75 7.25
C ASN A 167 4.59 8.17 7.36
N PHE A 168 5.60 8.99 7.12
CA PHE A 168 7.01 8.60 7.18
C PHE A 168 7.39 7.73 8.40
N TYR A 169 6.98 8.12 9.62
CA TYR A 169 7.44 7.43 10.85
C TYR A 169 6.72 6.12 11.17
N ASN A 170 5.54 5.87 10.59
CA ASN A 170 4.74 4.69 10.88
C ASN A 170 4.37 3.85 9.65
N TYR A 171 4.83 4.22 8.44
CA TYR A 171 4.49 3.47 7.22
C TYR A 171 4.95 2.02 7.27
N LYS A 172 6.19 1.76 7.75
CA LYS A 172 6.68 0.39 7.99
C LYS A 172 5.75 -0.39 8.94
N PHE A 173 5.31 0.24 10.04
CA PHE A 173 4.42 -0.41 11.01
C PHE A 173 3.07 -0.73 10.40
N PHE A 174 2.53 0.16 9.58
CA PHE A 174 1.28 -0.05 8.87
C PHE A 174 1.38 -1.25 7.90
N VAL A 175 2.44 -1.34 7.10
CA VAL A 175 2.66 -2.48 6.19
C VAL A 175 2.79 -3.80 6.95
N LEU A 176 3.54 -3.80 8.07
CA LEU A 176 3.64 -4.98 8.95
C LEU A 176 2.30 -5.33 9.60
N PHE A 177 1.52 -4.34 10.03
CA PHE A 177 0.17 -4.53 10.58
C PHE A 177 -0.73 -5.23 9.56
N LEU A 178 -0.76 -4.78 8.31
CA LEU A 178 -1.53 -5.43 7.25
C LEU A 178 -1.08 -6.88 7.02
N GLY A 179 0.23 -7.12 6.94
CA GLY A 179 0.80 -8.45 6.74
C GLY A 179 0.51 -9.41 7.91
N TYR A 180 0.70 -8.97 9.15
CA TYR A 180 0.43 -9.79 10.33
C TYR A 180 -1.05 -10.00 10.60
N ALA A 181 -1.90 -9.01 10.30
CA ALA A 181 -3.35 -9.21 10.33
C ALA A 181 -3.79 -10.25 9.28
N LEU A 182 -3.21 -10.22 8.08
CA LEU A 182 -3.49 -11.23 7.05
C LEU A 182 -3.04 -12.63 7.48
N ILE A 183 -1.82 -12.76 8.01
CA ILE A 183 -1.31 -14.04 8.55
C ILE A 183 -2.21 -14.55 9.67
N TYR A 184 -2.62 -13.68 10.60
CA TYR A 184 -3.53 -14.03 11.70
C TYR A 184 -4.88 -14.55 11.17
N CYS A 185 -5.51 -13.82 10.24
CA CYS A 185 -6.78 -14.22 9.64
C CYS A 185 -6.67 -15.55 8.88
N LEU A 186 -5.63 -15.74 8.06
CA LEU A 186 -5.42 -16.99 7.32
C LEU A 186 -5.14 -18.16 8.27
N TYR A 187 -4.38 -17.94 9.33
CA TYR A 187 -4.10 -18.96 10.34
C TYR A 187 -5.39 -19.41 11.05
N VAL A 188 -6.21 -18.45 11.50
CA VAL A 188 -7.50 -18.73 12.14
C VAL A 188 -8.44 -19.47 11.18
N ALA A 189 -8.56 -19.00 9.93
CA ALA A 189 -9.40 -19.64 8.93
C ALA A 189 -8.96 -21.08 8.61
N PHE A 190 -7.65 -21.28 8.43
CA PHE A 190 -7.09 -22.60 8.14
C PHE A 190 -7.34 -23.59 9.29
N THR A 191 -7.07 -23.16 10.52
CA THR A 191 -7.21 -24.03 11.70
C THR A 191 -8.66 -24.29 12.11
N THR A 192 -9.60 -23.41 11.74
CA THR A 192 -11.05 -23.62 11.97
C THR A 192 -11.76 -24.33 10.82
N LEU A 193 -11.10 -24.56 9.68
CA LEU A 193 -11.72 -25.13 8.48
C LEU A 193 -12.29 -26.53 8.72
N HIS A 194 -11.57 -27.38 9.45
CA HIS A 194 -12.04 -28.73 9.75
C HIS A 194 -13.35 -28.69 10.56
N ASP A 195 -13.36 -27.95 11.68
CA ASP A 195 -14.55 -27.79 12.51
C ASP A 195 -15.69 -27.12 11.75
N PHE A 196 -15.41 -26.13 10.91
CA PHE A 196 -16.41 -25.54 10.02
C PHE A 196 -17.07 -26.59 9.12
N VAL A 197 -16.29 -27.50 8.50
CA VAL A 197 -16.85 -28.58 7.67
C VAL A 197 -17.65 -29.57 8.52
N GLN A 198 -17.17 -29.91 9.73
CA GLN A 198 -17.88 -30.81 10.64
C GLN A 198 -19.20 -30.21 11.15
N PHE A 199 -19.29 -28.88 11.28
CA PHE A 199 -20.52 -28.15 11.62
C PHE A 199 -21.62 -28.48 10.61
N TRP A 200 -21.32 -28.31 9.31
CA TRP A 200 -22.26 -28.51 8.22
C TRP A 200 -22.59 -29.99 7.97
N LYS A 201 -21.72 -30.91 8.40
CA LYS A 201 -22.01 -32.35 8.43
C LYS A 201 -22.87 -32.80 9.61
N GLY A 202 -23.14 -31.91 10.58
CA GLY A 202 -23.84 -32.26 11.81
C GLY A 202 -23.02 -33.13 12.77
N GLN A 203 -21.70 -33.17 12.59
CA GLN A 203 -20.77 -34.08 13.30
C GLN A 203 -19.91 -33.39 14.35
N LEU A 204 -20.03 -32.05 14.49
CA LEU A 204 -19.30 -31.30 15.53
C LEU A 204 -19.89 -31.63 16.91
N ASN A 205 -19.10 -32.14 17.85
CA ASN A 205 -19.53 -32.37 19.24
C ASN A 205 -19.56 -31.03 20.01
N GLY A 206 -20.57 -30.75 20.83
CA GLY A 206 -20.61 -29.52 21.66
C GLY A 206 -22.00 -28.90 21.92
N SER A 207 -22.13 -28.11 22.99
CA SER A 207 -23.37 -27.35 23.27
C SER A 207 -23.53 -26.16 22.33
N GLY A 208 -24.78 -25.79 22.01
CA GLY A 208 -25.12 -24.93 20.87
C GLY A 208 -24.33 -23.63 20.73
N VAL A 209 -24.01 -22.92 21.82
CA VAL A 209 -23.36 -21.60 21.77
C VAL A 209 -21.92 -21.66 21.28
N GLY A 210 -21.12 -22.65 21.72
CA GLY A 210 -19.71 -22.77 21.32
C GLY A 210 -19.52 -23.03 19.83
N ARG A 211 -20.43 -23.81 19.23
CA ARG A 211 -20.42 -24.11 17.78
C ARG A 211 -20.63 -22.85 16.92
N PHE A 212 -21.43 -21.90 17.38
CA PHE A 212 -21.63 -20.63 16.67
C PHE A 212 -20.38 -19.75 16.71
N HIS A 213 -19.64 -19.73 17.82
CA HIS A 213 -18.38 -18.98 17.89
C HIS A 213 -17.38 -19.44 16.82
N ILE A 214 -17.19 -20.75 16.65
CA ILE A 214 -16.29 -21.33 15.64
C ILE A 214 -16.75 -20.95 14.22
N LEU A 215 -18.06 -21.02 13.96
CA LEU A 215 -18.65 -20.64 12.67
C LEU A 215 -18.38 -19.17 12.34
N PHE A 216 -18.70 -18.26 13.26
CA PHE A 216 -18.46 -16.82 13.07
C PHE A 216 -16.97 -16.51 12.94
N LEU A 217 -16.11 -17.23 13.67
CA LEU A 217 -14.67 -17.04 13.62
C LEU A 217 -14.11 -17.37 12.23
N PHE A 218 -14.56 -18.46 11.61
CA PHE A 218 -14.21 -18.79 10.22
C PHE A 218 -14.69 -17.73 9.23
N PHE A 219 -15.96 -17.30 9.31
CA PHE A 219 -16.51 -16.30 8.38
C PHE A 219 -15.82 -14.94 8.50
N ILE A 220 -15.65 -14.44 9.73
CA ILE A 220 -15.02 -13.14 9.97
C ILE A 220 -13.55 -13.17 9.54
N SER A 221 -12.82 -14.26 9.83
CA SER A 221 -11.41 -14.38 9.42
C SER A 221 -11.24 -14.37 7.91
N ILE A 222 -12.04 -15.11 7.14
CA ILE A 222 -12.00 -15.07 5.67
C ILE A 222 -12.43 -13.71 5.11
N MET A 223 -13.47 -13.09 5.66
CA MET A 223 -13.94 -11.76 5.23
C MET A 223 -12.83 -10.70 5.34
N PHE A 224 -12.13 -10.68 6.49
CA PHE A 224 -10.98 -9.80 6.68
C PHE A 224 -9.80 -10.22 5.79
N ALA A 225 -9.50 -11.52 5.66
CA ALA A 225 -8.40 -12.00 4.83
C ALA A 225 -8.54 -11.53 3.37
N ILE A 226 -9.72 -11.67 2.76
CA ILE A 226 -9.98 -11.22 1.37
C ILE A 226 -9.71 -9.72 1.23
N SER A 227 -10.21 -8.91 2.18
CA SER A 227 -10.00 -7.47 2.18
C SER A 227 -8.53 -7.08 2.41
N LEU A 228 -7.83 -7.83 3.24
CA LEU A 228 -6.42 -7.59 3.57
C LEU A 228 -5.48 -8.02 2.44
N VAL A 229 -5.79 -9.06 1.67
CA VAL A 229 -4.98 -9.47 0.51
C VAL A 229 -4.84 -8.32 -0.49
N SER A 230 -5.95 -7.66 -0.83
CA SER A 230 -5.93 -6.55 -1.79
C SER A 230 -5.18 -5.33 -1.25
N LEU A 231 -5.45 -4.93 -0.01
CA LEU A 231 -4.81 -3.77 0.61
C LEU A 231 -3.31 -4.01 0.85
N PHE A 232 -2.94 -5.17 1.40
CA PHE A 232 -1.54 -5.52 1.60
C PHE A 232 -0.80 -5.62 0.27
N GLY A 233 -1.35 -6.31 -0.73
CA GLY A 233 -0.75 -6.42 -2.05
C GLY A 233 -0.52 -5.05 -2.70
N TYR A 234 -1.50 -4.15 -2.60
CA TYR A 234 -1.36 -2.78 -3.10
C TYR A 234 -0.24 -2.01 -2.40
N HIS A 235 -0.14 -2.08 -1.06
CA HIS A 235 0.93 -1.39 -0.35
C HIS A 235 2.31 -2.01 -0.57
N ILE A 236 2.42 -3.33 -0.77
CA ILE A 236 3.67 -3.96 -1.22
C ILE A 236 4.08 -3.41 -2.59
N TYR A 237 3.14 -3.31 -3.54
CA TYR A 237 3.41 -2.67 -4.82
C TYR A 237 3.92 -1.24 -4.64
N LEU A 238 3.24 -0.41 -3.83
CA LEU A 238 3.63 0.97 -3.54
C LEU A 238 5.02 1.10 -2.93
N VAL A 239 5.38 0.22 -1.98
CA VAL A 239 6.73 0.12 -1.42
C VAL A 239 7.74 -0.17 -2.54
N LEU A 240 7.49 -1.16 -3.40
CA LEU A 240 8.41 -1.58 -4.45
C LEU A 240 8.61 -0.53 -5.55
N VAL A 241 7.67 0.40 -5.74
CA VAL A 241 7.79 1.53 -6.69
C VAL A 241 8.06 2.88 -6.01
N ASN A 242 8.27 2.90 -4.69
CA ASN A 242 8.50 4.07 -3.84
C ASN A 242 7.47 5.19 -4.04
N ARG A 243 6.19 4.85 -4.02
CA ARG A 243 5.08 5.81 -4.10
C ARG A 243 4.24 5.78 -2.84
N THR A 244 3.75 6.93 -2.42
CA THR A 244 2.61 6.98 -1.50
C THR A 244 1.31 6.75 -2.27
N THR A 245 0.22 6.44 -1.57
CA THR A 245 -1.12 6.38 -2.17
C THR A 245 -1.46 7.69 -2.90
N LEU A 246 -1.17 8.86 -2.30
CA LEU A 246 -1.39 10.16 -2.94
C LEU A 246 -0.62 10.31 -4.26
N GLU A 247 0.64 9.88 -4.29
CA GLU A 247 1.50 9.94 -5.48
C GLU A 247 1.06 8.96 -6.57
N SER A 248 0.41 7.85 -6.19
CA SER A 248 -0.14 6.90 -7.14
C SER A 248 -1.31 7.48 -7.96
N PHE A 249 -2.16 8.28 -7.29
CA PHE A 249 -3.27 9.00 -7.91
C PHE A 249 -2.80 10.24 -8.66
N ARG A 250 -1.87 11.00 -8.09
CA ARG A 250 -1.37 12.23 -8.70
C ARG A 250 0.16 12.24 -8.69
N ALA A 251 0.75 12.17 -9.88
CA ALA A 251 2.19 12.25 -10.04
C ALA A 251 2.76 13.51 -9.38
N PRO A 252 3.84 13.41 -8.59
CA PRO A 252 4.56 14.58 -8.13
C PRO A 252 5.17 15.32 -9.33
N VAL A 253 5.13 16.64 -9.29
CA VAL A 253 5.74 17.50 -10.32
C VAL A 253 7.10 17.93 -9.82
N PHE A 254 8.16 17.60 -10.54
CA PHE A 254 9.52 18.02 -10.22
C PHE A 254 9.83 19.37 -10.87
N ARG A 255 10.69 20.15 -10.22
CA ARG A 255 11.17 21.45 -10.74
C ARG A 255 11.78 21.31 -12.13
N VAL A 256 12.48 20.21 -12.37
CA VAL A 256 13.08 19.83 -13.66
C VAL A 256 12.40 18.53 -14.10
N GLY A 257 11.99 18.46 -15.37
CA GLY A 257 11.35 17.26 -15.93
C GLY A 257 9.82 17.20 -15.81
N GLY A 258 9.19 18.00 -14.94
CA GLY A 258 7.72 18.07 -14.85
C GLY A 258 7.11 16.90 -14.07
N PRO A 259 5.86 16.49 -14.36
CA PRO A 259 5.19 15.39 -13.68
C PRO A 259 5.89 14.04 -13.92
N ASP A 260 6.30 13.35 -12.86
CA ASP A 260 6.95 12.04 -12.96
C ASP A 260 6.51 11.12 -11.82
N LYS A 261 5.80 10.03 -12.14
CA LYS A 261 5.41 9.01 -11.15
C LYS A 261 6.60 8.19 -10.63
N ASN A 262 7.71 8.16 -11.34
CA ASN A 262 8.91 7.40 -11.01
C ASN A 262 10.03 8.26 -10.42
N GLY A 263 9.80 9.55 -10.15
CA GLY A 263 10.89 10.44 -9.74
C GLY A 263 11.57 10.08 -8.42
N PHE A 264 10.90 9.33 -7.54
CA PHE A 264 11.48 8.77 -6.29
C PHE A 264 11.82 7.27 -6.39
N ASN A 265 11.66 6.64 -7.56
CA ASN A 265 11.90 5.22 -7.74
C ASN A 265 13.41 4.96 -7.95
N LEU A 266 14.00 4.16 -7.06
CA LEU A 266 15.44 3.85 -7.00
C LEU A 266 15.74 2.39 -7.40
N GLY A 267 14.73 1.65 -7.86
CA GLY A 267 14.76 0.20 -8.03
C GLY A 267 14.15 -0.55 -6.84
N ARG A 268 13.57 -1.74 -7.10
CA ARG A 268 12.70 -2.46 -6.15
C ARG A 268 13.34 -2.69 -4.77
N TYR A 269 14.59 -3.17 -4.75
CA TYR A 269 15.30 -3.45 -3.50
C TYR A 269 15.64 -2.16 -2.73
N ALA A 270 16.18 -1.15 -3.41
CA ALA A 270 16.49 0.14 -2.79
C ALA A 270 15.23 0.80 -2.22
N ASN A 271 14.11 0.77 -2.96
CA ASN A 271 12.83 1.28 -2.50
C ASN A 271 12.29 0.53 -1.27
N PHE A 272 12.49 -0.79 -1.21
CA PHE A 272 12.14 -1.58 -0.03
C PHE A 272 13.00 -1.16 1.17
N CYS A 273 14.31 -1.01 1.00
CA CYS A 273 15.23 -0.52 2.04
C CYS A 273 14.91 0.91 2.52
N GLU A 274 14.36 1.79 1.67
CA GLU A 274 13.89 3.11 2.10
C GLU A 274 12.82 3.00 3.21
N VAL A 275 12.02 1.93 3.22
CA VAL A 275 10.96 1.71 4.22
C VAL A 275 11.41 0.78 5.34
N PHE A 276 12.08 -0.32 5.01
CA PHE A 276 12.40 -1.39 5.96
C PHE A 276 13.83 -1.31 6.55
N GLY A 277 14.68 -0.46 6.00
CA GLY A 277 16.09 -0.35 6.39
C GLY A 277 16.95 -1.46 5.80
N ASP A 278 18.24 -1.42 6.13
CA ASP A 278 19.25 -2.32 5.56
C ASP A 278 19.39 -3.65 6.30
N ASP A 279 19.19 -3.61 7.61
CA ASP A 279 19.34 -4.75 8.48
C ASP A 279 18.11 -5.67 8.40
N TRP A 280 18.25 -6.77 7.66
CA TRP A 280 17.18 -7.73 7.42
C TRP A 280 16.55 -8.31 8.70
N GLN A 281 17.33 -8.38 9.78
CA GLN A 281 16.88 -8.86 11.09
C GLN A 281 15.74 -8.03 11.67
N TYR A 282 15.67 -6.74 11.33
CA TYR A 282 14.61 -5.84 11.80
C TYR A 282 13.45 -5.70 10.82
N TRP A 283 13.51 -6.29 9.63
CA TRP A 283 12.41 -6.24 8.66
C TRP A 283 11.08 -6.75 9.23
N PRO A 284 11.00 -7.90 9.94
CA PRO A 284 9.75 -8.37 10.53
C PRO A 284 9.35 -7.57 11.79
N LEU A 285 10.25 -6.78 12.38
CA LEU A 285 9.98 -6.14 13.67
C LEU A 285 9.40 -4.74 13.46
N PRO A 286 8.31 -4.36 14.17
CA PRO A 286 7.73 -3.03 14.10
C PRO A 286 8.54 -2.02 14.92
N ILE A 287 9.80 -1.87 14.54
CA ILE A 287 10.80 -0.92 15.05
C ILE A 287 11.17 0.01 13.89
N PHE A 288 11.34 1.30 14.17
CA PHE A 288 11.61 2.30 13.14
C PHE A 288 13.01 2.06 12.57
N THR A 289 13.08 1.76 11.27
CA THR A 289 14.33 1.54 10.52
C THR A 289 14.26 2.15 9.13
N SER A 290 13.24 2.96 8.84
CA SER A 290 13.11 3.64 7.55
C SER A 290 14.26 4.64 7.37
N ARG A 291 14.76 4.77 6.15
CA ARG A 291 15.87 5.67 5.83
C ARG A 291 15.40 7.11 5.67
N GLY A 292 16.36 8.03 5.77
CA GLY A 292 16.13 9.46 5.56
C GLY A 292 15.56 10.18 6.78
N ASP A 293 15.27 11.45 6.59
CA ASP A 293 14.82 12.39 7.63
C ASP A 293 13.32 12.73 7.52
N GLY A 294 12.67 12.31 6.44
CA GLY A 294 11.28 12.63 6.12
C GLY A 294 11.10 13.98 5.39
N PHE A 295 12.17 14.73 5.18
CA PHE A 295 12.16 16.06 4.54
C PHE A 295 12.75 16.04 3.14
N SER A 296 13.79 15.23 2.94
CA SER A 296 14.50 15.03 1.68
C SER A 296 14.46 13.56 1.27
N TYR A 297 14.39 13.32 -0.04
CA TYR A 297 14.30 11.97 -0.58
C TYR A 297 15.22 11.87 -1.80
N PRO A 298 16.01 10.80 -1.93
CA PRO A 298 16.77 10.55 -3.14
C PRO A 298 15.85 10.42 -4.35
N THR A 299 16.27 10.98 -5.48
CA THR A 299 15.55 10.91 -6.75
C THR A 299 16.26 10.04 -7.77
N SER A 300 15.54 9.58 -8.78
CA SER A 300 16.11 8.79 -9.89
C SER A 300 17.19 9.56 -10.67
N THR A 301 17.10 10.89 -10.71
CA THR A 301 18.10 11.76 -11.32
C THR A 301 19.39 11.83 -10.51
N ASP A 302 19.33 11.73 -9.17
CA ASP A 302 20.53 11.75 -8.33
C ASP A 302 21.41 10.52 -8.58
N GLN A 303 20.83 9.35 -8.83
CA GLN A 303 21.58 8.14 -9.22
C GLN A 303 22.29 8.26 -10.57
N SER A 304 21.81 9.13 -11.46
CA SER A 304 22.37 9.29 -12.81
C SER A 304 23.62 10.18 -12.86
N GLY A 305 23.93 10.89 -11.77
CA GLY A 305 25.10 11.76 -11.67
C GLY A 305 26.43 11.07 -11.34
N GLU A 306 26.40 9.78 -10.94
CA GLU A 306 27.59 9.09 -10.40
C GLU A 306 28.06 7.84 -11.19
N ALA A 307 27.39 7.41 -12.28
CA ALA A 307 27.77 6.18 -12.99
C ALA A 307 28.09 6.38 -14.50
N PRO A 308 29.22 5.86 -15.02
CA PRO A 308 29.54 5.88 -16.44
C PRO A 308 28.53 5.07 -17.29
N PRO A 309 28.33 5.41 -18.58
CA PRO A 309 27.24 4.89 -19.41
C PRO A 309 27.22 3.37 -19.64
N ALA A 310 28.32 2.67 -19.37
CA ALA A 310 28.50 1.27 -19.76
C ALA A 310 27.81 0.25 -18.84
N GLN A 311 27.45 0.61 -17.60
CA GLN A 311 26.82 -0.34 -16.66
C GLN A 311 25.29 -0.38 -16.73
N ARG A 312 24.66 0.49 -17.54
CA ARG A 312 23.20 0.61 -17.64
C ARG A 312 22.48 -0.54 -18.36
N TYR A 313 23.20 -1.45 -19.01
CA TYR A 313 22.59 -2.55 -19.78
C TYR A 313 22.75 -3.95 -19.16
N ALA A 314 23.45 -4.11 -18.03
CA ALA A 314 23.72 -5.43 -17.46
C ALA A 314 22.74 -5.89 -16.35
N ALA A 315 21.71 -5.08 -16.01
CA ALA A 315 20.80 -5.37 -14.89
C ALA A 315 19.36 -5.76 -15.33
N MET A 316 19.13 -6.02 -16.62
CA MET A 316 17.89 -6.63 -17.10
C MET A 316 18.23 -8.04 -17.59
N GLY A 317 17.87 -9.04 -16.78
CA GLY A 317 17.99 -10.44 -17.14
C GLY A 317 17.19 -10.74 -18.40
N ASP A 318 17.89 -11.19 -19.42
CA ASP A 318 17.31 -11.59 -20.71
C ASP A 318 16.66 -12.96 -20.54
N THR A 319 15.34 -13.03 -20.64
CA THR A 319 14.60 -14.30 -20.74
C THR A 319 13.64 -14.20 -21.90
N THR A 320 14.11 -14.44 -23.13
CA THR A 320 13.24 -14.87 -24.23
C THR A 320 14.00 -15.58 -25.34
N THR A 321 13.83 -16.90 -25.35
CA THR A 321 13.50 -17.73 -26.53
C THR A 321 14.21 -17.46 -27.86
N ASN A 322 15.09 -18.41 -28.21
CA ASN A 322 15.44 -18.79 -29.58
C ASN A 322 14.18 -19.01 -30.44
N ARG A 323 13.93 -18.15 -31.42
CA ARG A 323 13.55 -18.58 -32.78
C ARG A 323 13.66 -17.44 -33.77
N SER A 324 14.28 -17.75 -34.90
CA SER A 324 14.15 -17.07 -36.19
C SER A 324 15.03 -15.83 -36.38
N GLN A 325 16.26 -16.04 -36.86
CA GLN A 325 16.85 -15.26 -37.95
C GLN A 325 18.13 -15.94 -38.46
N ASN A 326 17.94 -17.02 -39.21
CA ASN A 326 18.91 -17.42 -40.23
C ASN A 326 18.44 -16.79 -41.54
N GLN A 327 19.03 -15.66 -41.92
CA GLN A 327 19.40 -15.39 -43.31
C GLN A 327 20.07 -14.02 -43.45
N ALA A 328 21.19 -14.07 -44.18
CA ALA A 328 21.78 -12.97 -44.93
C ALA A 328 22.33 -11.80 -44.11
N GLN A 329 23.65 -11.80 -43.92
CA GLN A 329 24.47 -10.91 -44.74
C GLN A 329 25.95 -11.30 -44.67
N SER A 330 26.39 -11.84 -45.78
CA SER A 330 27.76 -11.92 -46.21
C SER A 330 28.30 -10.52 -46.56
N GLN A 331 29.62 -10.38 -46.40
CA GLN A 331 30.52 -9.37 -47.00
C GLN A 331 30.63 -8.01 -46.29
N SER A 332 31.72 -7.80 -45.55
CA SER A 332 32.95 -7.24 -46.13
C SER A 332 34.11 -7.27 -45.12
N GLN A 333 35.26 -7.74 -45.61
CA GLN A 333 36.65 -7.25 -45.40
C GLN A 333 36.95 -6.35 -44.19
N ARG A 334 38.11 -6.35 -43.53
CA ARG A 334 39.41 -7.07 -43.48
C ARG A 334 40.19 -6.33 -42.35
N GLN A 335 41.32 -6.91 -41.92
CA GLN A 335 42.36 -6.38 -40.99
C GLN A 335 42.13 -6.79 -39.52
N ALA A 336 43.07 -7.41 -38.79
CA ALA A 336 44.53 -7.40 -38.91
C ALA A 336 45.25 -8.62 -38.30
N ARG A 337 46.40 -8.97 -38.92
CA ARG A 337 47.72 -9.36 -38.36
C ARG A 337 47.92 -10.71 -37.60
N PRO A 338 49.18 -11.21 -37.53
CA PRO A 338 49.54 -12.55 -38.00
C PRO A 338 49.88 -13.56 -36.89
N LYS A 339 49.93 -14.84 -37.25
CA LYS A 339 50.57 -15.92 -36.48
C LYS A 339 51.72 -16.52 -37.28
N SER A 340 52.90 -16.61 -36.67
CA SER A 340 54.06 -17.37 -37.15
C SER A 340 54.06 -18.78 -36.52
N LEU A 341 54.55 -19.74 -37.31
CA LEU A 341 54.59 -21.19 -37.08
C LEU A 341 55.59 -21.64 -35.99
N ASN A 342 55.28 -22.77 -35.33
CA ASN A 342 56.12 -23.99 -35.21
C ASN A 342 55.35 -25.06 -34.39
N LEU A 343 55.05 -26.23 -34.96
CA LEU A 343 55.79 -27.52 -34.97
C LEU A 343 55.48 -28.41 -33.73
N GLN A 344 54.98 -29.63 -34.00
CA GLN A 344 54.68 -30.76 -33.07
C GLN A 344 55.98 -31.45 -32.55
N PRO A 345 56.03 -32.59 -31.79
CA PRO A 345 54.96 -33.52 -31.32
C PRO A 345 55.10 -34.15 -29.88
N ALA A 346 54.06 -34.91 -29.50
CA ALA A 346 53.99 -36.17 -28.71
C ALA A 346 54.54 -36.32 -27.27
N LEU A 347 53.71 -36.87 -26.37
CA LEU A 347 54.04 -38.01 -25.48
C LEU A 347 52.76 -38.67 -24.88
N GLU A 348 52.80 -39.98 -24.65
CA GLU A 348 51.69 -40.91 -24.35
C GLU A 348 51.42 -41.21 -22.83
N LEU A 349 50.15 -41.57 -22.53
CA LEU A 349 49.59 -42.60 -21.58
C LEU A 349 49.95 -42.61 -20.05
N PRO A 350 49.24 -43.34 -19.15
CA PRO A 350 47.83 -43.83 -19.09
C PRO A 350 47.10 -43.80 -17.69
N LEU A 351 45.81 -44.23 -17.70
CA LEU A 351 45.00 -44.96 -16.68
C LEU A 351 44.43 -44.23 -15.43
N ALA A 352 43.08 -44.22 -15.27
CA ALA A 352 42.34 -45.13 -14.36
C ALA A 352 40.82 -44.77 -14.21
N ASN A 353 39.99 -45.81 -14.41
CA ASN A 353 38.63 -46.16 -13.98
C ASN A 353 37.74 -45.21 -13.13
N GLY A 354 36.44 -45.25 -13.44
CA GLY A 354 35.35 -44.99 -12.48
C GLY A 354 33.96 -45.03 -13.12
N GLN A 355 33.23 -46.12 -12.89
CA GLN A 355 31.90 -46.47 -13.41
C GLN A 355 30.79 -45.48 -12.99
N SER A 356 29.76 -45.29 -13.84
CA SER A 356 28.39 -45.74 -13.52
C SER A 356 27.42 -45.49 -14.68
N SER A 357 26.47 -46.40 -14.76
CA SER A 357 25.54 -46.71 -15.84
C SER A 357 24.24 -45.91 -15.83
N SER A 358 23.69 -45.81 -17.04
CA SER A 358 22.32 -45.55 -17.47
C SER A 358 21.17 -45.90 -16.51
N CYS A 359 20.09 -45.11 -16.59
CA CYS A 359 18.79 -45.67 -16.98
C CYS A 359 17.87 -44.62 -17.63
N ASN A 360 17.32 -44.98 -18.79
CA ASN A 360 16.24 -44.31 -19.52
C ASN A 360 14.88 -44.66 -18.89
N THR A 361 13.88 -43.78 -18.98
CA THR A 361 12.70 -43.94 -19.86
C THR A 361 11.44 -43.21 -19.36
N ALA A 362 10.88 -42.48 -20.32
CA ALA A 362 9.46 -42.42 -20.73
C ALA A 362 8.39 -41.71 -19.87
N ALA A 363 7.54 -41.03 -20.63
CA ALA A 363 6.52 -40.04 -20.28
C ALA A 363 5.11 -40.62 -20.18
N VAL A 364 4.19 -39.90 -19.51
CA VAL A 364 2.74 -39.83 -19.79
C VAL A 364 2.17 -38.49 -19.23
N PRO A 365 0.93 -38.02 -19.54
CA PRO A 365 0.70 -36.87 -20.41
C PRO A 365 -0.09 -35.70 -19.77
N SER A 366 -0.18 -34.62 -20.54
CA SER A 366 -0.87 -33.36 -20.29
C SER A 366 -2.36 -33.48 -19.95
N SER A 367 -2.80 -32.71 -18.96
CA SER A 367 -4.20 -32.31 -18.78
C SER A 367 -4.31 -30.78 -18.85
N GLN A 368 -5.35 -30.32 -19.53
CA GLN A 368 -5.58 -28.96 -20.02
C GLN A 368 -5.79 -27.95 -18.89
N VAL A 369 -5.17 -26.77 -19.01
CA VAL A 369 -5.52 -25.56 -18.25
C VAL A 369 -6.29 -24.63 -19.19
N VAL A 370 -7.57 -24.38 -18.85
CA VAL A 370 -8.41 -23.38 -19.51
C VAL A 370 -7.99 -22.00 -19.02
N VAL A 371 -7.43 -21.19 -19.92
CA VAL A 371 -7.18 -19.76 -19.69
C VAL A 371 -8.41 -18.99 -20.15
N VAL A 372 -9.12 -18.36 -19.22
CA VAL A 372 -10.22 -17.44 -19.55
C VAL A 372 -9.62 -16.06 -19.83
N ASN A 373 -9.68 -15.64 -21.10
CA ASN A 373 -9.35 -14.29 -21.53
C ASN A 373 -10.56 -13.37 -21.29
N PHE A 374 -10.42 -12.35 -20.44
CA PHE A 374 -11.38 -11.25 -20.35
C PHE A 374 -10.90 -10.10 -21.25
N SER A 375 -11.41 -10.07 -22.46
CA SER A 375 -11.28 -8.93 -23.37
C SER A 375 -12.54 -8.83 -24.21
N THR A 376 -13.53 -8.08 -23.73
CA THR A 376 -14.50 -7.30 -24.52
C THR A 376 -15.51 -6.62 -23.59
N LEU A 377 -15.44 -5.29 -23.48
CA LEU A 377 -16.62 -4.45 -23.23
C LEU A 377 -16.68 -3.41 -24.36
N PRO A 378 -17.86 -3.09 -24.89
CA PRO A 378 -18.00 -2.30 -26.11
C PRO A 378 -17.71 -0.82 -25.85
N GLU A 379 -16.98 -0.20 -26.79
CA GLU A 379 -16.81 1.25 -26.91
C GLU A 379 -18.08 1.87 -27.50
N ASP A 380 -18.56 2.94 -26.89
CA ASP A 380 -19.59 3.83 -27.41
C ASP A 380 -18.97 5.04 -28.14
N ALA A 381 -19.54 5.33 -29.30
CA ALA A 381 -19.05 6.29 -30.28
C ALA A 381 -19.31 7.74 -29.85
N ASN A 382 -18.53 8.25 -28.88
CA ASN A 382 -18.21 9.69 -28.81
C ASN A 382 -17.03 10.09 -27.89
N GLY A 383 -16.12 9.18 -27.53
CA GLY A 383 -14.74 9.56 -27.16
C GLY A 383 -14.50 10.53 -25.98
N ASP A 384 -15.45 10.73 -25.06
CA ASP A 384 -15.26 11.59 -23.89
C ASP A 384 -15.42 10.83 -22.57
N ALA A 385 -14.41 10.97 -21.70
CA ALA A 385 -14.43 10.43 -20.35
C ALA A 385 -15.42 11.21 -19.46
N VAL A 386 -16.34 10.49 -18.82
CA VAL A 386 -17.26 11.05 -17.82
C VAL A 386 -16.47 11.51 -16.60
N ILE A 387 -16.38 12.83 -16.45
CA ILE A 387 -15.89 13.54 -15.27
C ILE A 387 -16.97 13.47 -14.19
N ILE A 388 -16.69 12.82 -13.05
CA ILE A 388 -17.44 13.02 -11.81
C ILE A 388 -16.69 14.08 -11.01
N ASP A 389 -17.18 15.32 -11.11
CA ASP A 389 -16.72 16.45 -10.31
C ASP A 389 -17.38 16.38 -8.92
N MET A 390 -16.58 16.30 -7.87
CA MET A 390 -17.02 16.40 -6.47
C MET A 390 -16.40 17.65 -5.87
N VAL A 391 -16.91 18.81 -6.30
CA VAL A 391 -16.72 20.10 -5.62
C VAL A 391 -18.09 20.51 -5.09
N GLY A 392 -18.34 20.20 -3.82
CA GLY A 392 -19.45 20.74 -3.05
C GLY A 392 -18.99 21.96 -2.27
N ASP A 393 -19.23 23.14 -2.81
CA ASP A 393 -19.13 24.42 -2.11
C ASP A 393 -20.42 24.65 -1.31
N HIS A 394 -20.30 25.06 -0.05
CA HIS A 394 -21.44 25.34 0.83
C HIS A 394 -21.78 26.83 0.78
N SER A 395 -22.80 27.18 0.00
CA SER A 395 -23.60 28.39 0.23
C SER A 395 -25.07 28.03 0.02
N GLY A 396 -25.87 28.17 1.07
CA GLY A 396 -27.27 27.78 1.08
C GLY A 396 -28.17 28.69 0.25
N ALA A 397 -29.16 28.09 -0.40
CA ALA A 397 -30.44 28.70 -0.71
C ALA A 397 -31.48 27.58 -0.86
N ALA A 398 -32.58 27.72 -0.13
CA ALA A 398 -33.71 26.81 -0.15
C ALA A 398 -34.46 26.90 -1.49
N ALA A 399 -34.84 25.74 -2.04
CA ALA A 399 -35.86 25.68 -3.09
C ALA A 399 -36.70 24.40 -2.91
N VAL A 400 -37.94 24.62 -2.49
CA VAL A 400 -39.04 23.65 -2.49
C VAL A 400 -39.48 23.44 -3.93
N VAL A 401 -39.60 22.19 -4.39
CA VAL A 401 -40.22 21.88 -5.70
C VAL A 401 -41.31 20.82 -5.49
N ALA A 402 -42.52 21.21 -5.91
CA ALA A 402 -43.77 20.48 -5.84
C ALA A 402 -43.86 19.34 -6.87
N ALA A 403 -44.60 18.28 -6.52
CA ALA A 403 -44.98 17.19 -7.41
C ALA A 403 -46.31 17.50 -8.14
N PRO A 404 -46.48 17.15 -9.42
CA PRO A 404 -47.76 17.27 -10.10
C PRO A 404 -48.68 16.07 -9.84
N LYS A 405 -49.97 16.37 -9.67
CA LYS A 405 -51.08 15.42 -9.62
C LYS A 405 -51.55 15.05 -11.04
N ASP A 406 -52.30 13.96 -11.09
CA ASP A 406 -53.30 13.57 -12.10
C ASP A 406 -52.90 12.45 -13.08
N ALA A 407 -53.44 11.24 -12.81
CA ALA A 407 -54.12 10.40 -13.79
C ALA A 407 -54.97 9.34 -13.08
N PHE A 408 -56.27 9.60 -12.98
CA PHE A 408 -57.31 8.66 -12.56
C PHE A 408 -57.77 7.80 -13.76
N ARG A 409 -57.88 6.48 -13.59
CA ARG A 409 -58.90 5.66 -14.28
C ARG A 409 -59.17 4.36 -13.52
N GLN A 410 -60.38 4.24 -12.95
CA GLN A 410 -60.95 3.00 -12.40
C GLN A 410 -61.76 2.27 -13.49
N PRO A 411 -62.05 0.97 -13.31
CA PRO A 411 -63.27 0.35 -13.81
C PRO A 411 -64.25 0.02 -12.66
N ASN A 412 -65.53 0.29 -12.92
CA ASN A 412 -66.69 0.01 -12.07
C ASN A 412 -66.94 -1.49 -11.87
N GLY A 413 -67.48 -1.84 -10.70
CA GLY A 413 -68.10 -3.14 -10.42
C GLY A 413 -69.15 -2.96 -9.32
N ASP A 414 -70.41 -3.10 -9.72
CA ASP A 414 -71.61 -2.86 -8.92
C ASP A 414 -71.84 -3.90 -7.82
N VAL A 415 -72.44 -3.43 -6.72
CA VAL A 415 -72.98 -4.21 -5.59
C VAL A 415 -74.41 -4.68 -5.95
N PRO A 416 -74.89 -5.79 -5.38
CA PRO A 416 -76.07 -5.62 -4.54
C PRO A 416 -76.03 -6.42 -3.22
N LEU A 417 -76.74 -5.86 -2.26
CA LEU A 417 -77.12 -6.42 -0.97
C LEU A 417 -78.01 -7.67 -1.15
N ASN A 418 -77.63 -8.78 -0.52
CA ASN A 418 -78.43 -9.52 0.49
C ASN A 418 -77.56 -10.59 1.16
#